data_AF-A0A6N7P0P4-F1
#
_entry.id   AF-A0A6N7P0P4-F1
#
_cell.length_a   1.000
_cell.length_b   1.000
_cell.length_c   1.000
_cell.angle_alpha   90.00
_cell.angle_beta   90.00
_cell.angle_gamma   90.00
#
_symmetry.space_group_name_H-M   'P 1'
#
loop_
_entity.id
_entity.type
_entity.pdbx_description
1 polymer ?
#
loop_
_entity_poly.entity_id
_entity_poly.type
_entity_poly.pdbx_seq_one_letter_code
_entity_poly.pdbx_strand_id
1 'polypeptide(L)'
;MLHDHGIGKIHLGEKITDVKEVIPFRDFAQAKDYILQPGPSSFYYYTGDILRATDSIELLLAIEHIFIGVDQNNRINIIIVHFFNNPEQDVPGVLTKYYGEPSSISGIQVENMPVRQHIFWNTADKEIQIGFSSATTGDAATYPMMVYTRTREISLLRKYAVVKRTWQF
;
A
#
# COMPACT_ATOMS: atom_id res chain seq x y z
N MET A 1 15.37 -11.85 1.78
CA MET A 1 15.30 -11.38 0.37
C MET A 1 14.04 -10.55 0.30
N LEU A 2 14.14 -9.22 0.16
CA LEU A 2 12.95 -8.43 -0.12
C LEU A 2 12.38 -8.91 -1.46
N HIS A 3 11.07 -8.96 -1.64
CA HIS A 3 10.47 -9.23 -2.94
C HIS A 3 10.91 -8.11 -3.88
N ASP A 4 11.91 -8.40 -4.73
CA ASP A 4 12.81 -7.40 -5.30
C ASP A 4 12.08 -6.29 -6.07
N HIS A 5 10.83 -6.52 -6.50
CA HIS A 5 10.05 -5.53 -7.24
C HIS A 5 8.59 -5.28 -6.84
N GLY A 6 8.07 -5.84 -5.75
CA GLY A 6 6.66 -5.64 -5.37
C GLY A 6 6.12 -6.60 -4.31
N ILE A 7 4.88 -7.07 -4.48
CA ILE A 7 4.20 -8.00 -3.56
C ILE A 7 3.75 -9.25 -4.34
N GLY A 8 4.31 -10.41 -3.99
CA GLY A 8 4.01 -11.67 -4.66
C GLY A 8 4.37 -11.68 -6.14
N LYS A 9 3.36 -11.81 -7.00
CA LYS A 9 3.48 -11.80 -8.46
C LYS A 9 3.16 -10.43 -9.09
N ILE A 10 2.99 -9.40 -8.27
CA ILE A 10 2.67 -8.05 -8.72
C ILE A 10 3.95 -7.22 -8.59
N HIS A 11 4.58 -6.88 -9.71
CA HIS A 11 5.82 -6.11 -9.70
C HIS A 11 5.71 -4.74 -10.38
N LEU A 12 6.46 -3.78 -9.83
CA LEU A 12 6.65 -2.47 -10.44
C LEU A 12 7.31 -2.60 -11.82
N GLY A 13 6.69 -1.98 -12.82
CA GLY A 13 7.11 -1.92 -14.21
C GLY A 13 6.46 -2.95 -15.14
N GLU A 14 5.84 -3.99 -14.60
CA GLU A 14 5.08 -4.97 -15.38
C GLU A 14 3.85 -4.32 -16.02
N LYS A 15 3.36 -4.86 -17.14
CA LYS A 15 2.08 -4.41 -17.67
C LYS A 15 0.96 -4.98 -16.82
N ILE A 16 -0.06 -4.17 -16.54
CA ILE A 16 -1.20 -4.63 -15.77
C ILE A 16 -1.93 -5.82 -16.43
N THR A 17 -1.85 -5.93 -17.76
CA THR A 17 -2.40 -7.06 -18.52
C THR A 17 -1.73 -8.40 -18.23
N ASP A 18 -0.52 -8.38 -17.66
CA ASP A 18 0.23 -9.59 -17.30
C ASP A 18 -0.16 -10.10 -15.91
N VAL A 19 -0.86 -9.28 -15.11
CA VAL A 19 -1.41 -9.66 -13.81
C VAL A 19 -2.81 -10.24 -14.01
N LYS A 20 -3.03 -11.51 -13.61
CA LYS A 20 -4.29 -12.22 -13.88
C LYS A 20 -5.42 -11.86 -12.92
N GLU A 21 -5.10 -11.60 -11.67
CA GLU A 21 -6.07 -11.49 -10.58
C GLU A 21 -6.34 -10.03 -10.24
N VAL A 22 -6.70 -9.23 -11.25
CA VAL A 22 -7.00 -7.81 -11.11
C VAL A 22 -8.24 -7.42 -11.89
N ILE A 23 -8.96 -6.44 -11.37
CA ILE A 23 -10.07 -5.78 -12.06
C ILE A 23 -9.83 -4.27 -12.08
N PRO A 24 -10.35 -3.54 -13.09
CA PRO A 24 -10.35 -2.08 -13.04
C PRO A 24 -11.00 -1.59 -11.76
N PHE A 25 -10.48 -0.50 -11.16
CA PHE A 25 -10.97 -0.01 -9.87
C PHE A 25 -12.48 0.26 -9.87
N ARG A 26 -13.03 0.76 -10.98
CA ARG A 26 -14.47 1.04 -11.11
C ARG A 26 -15.37 -0.17 -10.88
N ASP A 27 -14.84 -1.38 -11.06
CA ASP A 27 -15.58 -2.65 -10.93
C ASP A 27 -15.43 -3.24 -9.51
N PHE A 28 -14.63 -2.61 -8.65
CA PHE A 28 -14.50 -2.97 -7.24
C PHE A 28 -15.78 -2.61 -6.48
N ALA A 29 -16.37 -3.58 -5.79
CA ALA A 29 -17.67 -3.44 -5.13
C ALA A 29 -17.75 -2.25 -4.13
N GLN A 30 -16.63 -1.92 -3.48
CA GLN A 30 -16.55 -0.82 -2.52
C GLN A 30 -15.93 0.45 -3.12
N ALA A 31 -15.86 0.59 -4.45
CA ALA A 31 -15.22 1.73 -5.12
C ALA A 31 -15.69 3.11 -4.61
N LYS A 32 -16.98 3.22 -4.24
CA LYS A 32 -17.59 4.45 -3.70
C LYS A 32 -17.02 4.89 -2.34
N ASP A 33 -16.40 3.97 -1.61
CA ASP A 33 -15.84 4.19 -0.29
C ASP A 33 -14.41 4.75 -0.39
N TYR A 34 -13.93 5.09 -1.58
CA TYR A 34 -12.58 5.59 -1.80
C TYR A 34 -12.56 6.88 -2.63
N ILE A 35 -11.53 7.68 -2.37
CA ILE A 35 -11.14 8.84 -3.17
C ILE A 35 -9.82 8.52 -3.84
N LEU A 36 -9.73 8.78 -5.15
CA LEU A 36 -8.58 8.43 -5.97
C LEU A 36 -7.98 9.66 -6.63
N GLN A 37 -6.65 9.68 -6.70
CA GLN A 37 -5.90 10.62 -7.53
C GLN A 37 -4.87 9.80 -8.34
N PRO A 38 -4.74 10.00 -9.67
CA PRO A 38 -5.41 11.01 -10.51
C PRO A 38 -6.87 10.69 -10.86
N GLY A 39 -7.32 9.45 -10.67
CA GLY A 39 -8.71 9.04 -10.86
C GLY A 39 -8.87 7.53 -11.09
N PRO A 40 -10.11 7.02 -11.15
CA PRO A 40 -10.40 5.58 -11.21
C PRO A 40 -9.78 4.83 -12.38
N SER A 41 -9.57 5.49 -13.52
CA SER A 41 -8.98 4.85 -14.71
C SER A 41 -7.51 4.49 -14.54
N SER A 42 -6.82 5.05 -13.55
CA SER A 42 -5.40 4.81 -13.29
C SER A 42 -5.16 3.71 -12.25
N PHE A 43 -6.22 3.09 -11.74
CA PHE A 43 -6.12 2.09 -10.68
C PHE A 43 -6.84 0.80 -11.00
N TYR A 44 -6.29 -0.27 -10.44
CA TYR A 44 -6.83 -1.62 -10.44
C TYR A 44 -6.91 -2.12 -9.00
N TYR A 45 -7.85 -3.02 -8.76
CA TYR A 45 -8.01 -3.75 -7.51
C TYR A 45 -7.55 -5.19 -7.72
N TYR A 46 -6.72 -5.71 -6.82
CA TYR A 46 -6.31 -7.10 -6.83
C TYR A 46 -7.38 -7.99 -6.20
N THR A 47 -7.83 -9.00 -6.94
CA THR A 47 -8.87 -9.95 -6.53
C THR A 47 -8.31 -11.33 -6.15
N GLY A 48 -6.98 -11.48 -6.19
CA GLY A 48 -6.33 -12.74 -5.92
C GLY A 48 -6.20 -13.04 -4.42
N ASP A 49 -5.70 -14.23 -4.12
CA ASP A 49 -5.47 -14.68 -2.76
C ASP A 49 -4.23 -13.96 -2.16
N ILE A 50 -4.45 -13.21 -1.07
CA ILE A 50 -3.39 -12.48 -0.37
C ILE A 50 -2.35 -13.45 0.20
N LEU A 51 -2.75 -14.63 0.70
CA LEU A 51 -1.80 -15.62 1.22
C LEU A 51 -0.86 -16.09 0.13
N ARG A 52 -1.37 -16.30 -1.08
CA ARG A 52 -0.54 -16.66 -2.24
C ARG A 52 0.35 -15.51 -2.70
N ALA A 53 -0.07 -14.26 -2.50
CA ALA A 53 0.73 -13.10 -2.83
C ALA A 53 1.85 -12.85 -1.81
N THR A 54 1.61 -13.08 -0.52
CA THR A 54 2.58 -12.73 0.53
C THR A 54 3.36 -13.92 1.07
N ASP A 55 2.86 -15.15 0.90
CA ASP A 55 3.35 -16.34 1.62
C ASP A 55 3.39 -16.14 3.15
N SER A 56 2.50 -15.29 3.68
CA SER A 56 2.45 -14.93 5.09
C SER A 56 1.01 -14.90 5.62
N ILE A 57 0.73 -15.79 6.57
CA ILE A 57 -0.55 -15.84 7.29
C ILE A 57 -0.76 -14.57 8.11
N GLU A 58 0.30 -14.04 8.74
CA GLU A 58 0.20 -12.80 9.51
C GLU A 58 -0.21 -11.61 8.61
N LEU A 59 0.32 -11.53 7.38
CA LEU A 59 -0.08 -10.51 6.41
C LEU A 59 -1.45 -10.75 5.79
N LEU A 60 -1.84 -12.01 5.56
CA LEU A 60 -3.21 -12.36 5.15
C LEU A 60 -4.24 -11.78 6.12
N LEU A 61 -3.97 -11.88 7.42
CA LEU A 61 -4.86 -11.38 8.46
C LEU A 61 -4.77 -9.86 8.65
N ALA A 62 -3.77 -9.20 8.06
CA ALA A 62 -3.55 -7.77 8.21
C ALA A 62 -4.05 -6.96 7.02
N ILE A 63 -3.90 -7.49 5.81
CA ILE A 63 -4.20 -6.75 4.57
C ILE A 63 -5.69 -6.81 4.28
N GLU A 64 -6.31 -5.64 4.15
CA GLU A 64 -7.70 -5.52 3.70
C GLU A 64 -7.77 -5.51 2.17
N HIS A 65 -6.98 -4.65 1.52
CA HIS A 65 -7.02 -4.44 0.08
C HIS A 65 -5.65 -4.16 -0.52
N ILE A 66 -5.46 -4.57 -1.78
CA ILE A 66 -4.29 -4.23 -2.59
C ILE A 66 -4.79 -3.50 -3.84
N PHE A 67 -4.32 -2.26 -4.01
CA PHE A 67 -4.56 -1.42 -5.16
C PHE A 67 -3.29 -1.26 -5.98
N ILE A 68 -3.44 -1.20 -7.30
CA ILE A 68 -2.34 -1.13 -8.25
C ILE A 68 -2.54 0.09 -9.12
N GLY A 69 -1.63 1.05 -9.03
CA GLY A 69 -1.61 2.22 -9.90
C GLY A 69 -0.77 1.98 -11.14
N VAL A 70 -1.24 2.50 -12.27
CA VAL A 70 -0.55 2.39 -13.57
C VAL A 70 -0.22 3.74 -14.17
N ASP A 71 0.83 3.76 -15.00
CA ASP A 71 1.18 4.90 -15.84
C ASP A 71 0.34 4.95 -17.14
N GLN A 72 0.61 5.95 -17.98
CA GLN A 72 -0.03 6.13 -19.29
C GLN A 72 0.23 4.98 -20.29
N ASN A 73 1.21 4.12 -20.02
CA ASN A 73 1.53 2.94 -20.83
C ASN A 73 0.95 1.64 -20.24
N ASN A 74 0.06 1.76 -19.23
CA ASN A 74 -0.49 0.64 -18.47
C ASN A 74 0.58 -0.21 -17.75
N ARG A 75 1.71 0.40 -17.38
CA ARG A 75 2.73 -0.22 -16.54
C ARG A 75 2.50 0.13 -15.08
N ILE A 76 2.67 -0.85 -14.22
CA ILE A 76 2.54 -0.69 -12.78
C ILE A 76 3.65 0.24 -12.29
N ASN A 77 3.31 1.34 -11.64
CA ASN A 77 4.29 2.31 -11.10
C ASN A 77 4.15 2.50 -9.59
N ILE A 78 3.06 2.03 -9.00
CA ILE A 78 2.81 2.08 -7.58
C ILE A 78 1.92 0.91 -7.15
N ILE A 79 2.22 0.31 -6.02
CA ILE A 79 1.36 -0.68 -5.36
C ILE A 79 1.00 -0.10 -3.99
N ILE A 80 -0.30 -0.07 -3.67
CA ILE A 80 -0.82 0.49 -2.43
C ILE A 80 -1.56 -0.63 -1.70
N VAL A 81 -1.14 -0.91 -0.47
CA VAL A 81 -1.71 -1.93 0.40
C VAL A 81 -2.40 -1.24 1.56
N HIS A 82 -3.69 -1.50 1.72
CA HIS A 82 -4.46 -1.06 2.88
C HIS A 82 -4.56 -2.19 3.88
N PHE A 83 -4.33 -1.89 5.15
CA PHE A 83 -4.46 -2.84 6.24
C PHE A 83 -5.75 -2.62 7.00
N PHE A 84 -6.31 -3.67 7.61
CA PHE A 84 -7.40 -3.51 8.54
C PHE A 84 -7.03 -2.50 9.63
N ASN A 85 -7.92 -1.55 9.90
CA ASN A 85 -7.75 -0.61 11.00
C ASN A 85 -8.10 -1.27 12.34
N ASN A 86 -7.27 -2.22 12.76
CA ASN A 86 -7.40 -2.91 14.03
C ASN A 86 -6.29 -2.46 15.00
N PRO A 87 -6.61 -1.77 16.10
CA PRO A 87 -5.60 -1.30 17.06
C PRO A 87 -4.90 -2.44 17.82
N GLU A 88 -5.46 -3.65 17.83
CA GLU A 88 -4.84 -4.82 18.45
C GLU A 88 -3.78 -5.47 17.56
N GLN A 89 -3.70 -5.06 16.29
CA GLN A 89 -2.78 -5.64 15.32
C GLN A 89 -1.50 -4.81 15.19
N ASP A 90 -0.37 -5.41 15.57
CA ASP A 90 0.96 -4.83 15.39
C ASP A 90 1.44 -4.99 13.94
N VAL A 91 0.83 -4.22 13.02
CA VAL A 91 1.24 -4.19 11.61
C VAL A 91 2.72 -3.83 11.44
N PRO A 92 3.29 -2.83 12.14
CA PRO A 92 4.73 -2.56 12.11
C PRO A 92 5.60 -3.77 12.44
N GLY A 93 5.25 -4.51 13.50
CA GLY A 93 5.96 -5.72 13.90
C GLY A 93 5.87 -6.84 12.86
N VAL A 94 4.69 -7.08 12.29
CA VAL A 94 4.49 -8.05 11.20
C VAL A 94 5.34 -7.69 9.98
N LEU A 95 5.36 -6.41 9.58
CA LEU A 95 6.15 -5.94 8.45
C LEU A 95 7.65 -6.04 8.71
N THR A 96 8.10 -5.79 9.94
CA THR A 96 9.51 -5.92 10.34
C THR A 96 9.97 -7.38 10.31
N LYS A 97 9.12 -8.33 10.76
CA LYS A 97 9.41 -9.77 10.60
C LYS A 97 9.52 -10.18 9.13
N TYR A 98 8.69 -9.58 8.27
CA TYR A 98 8.60 -9.94 6.87
C TYR A 98 9.72 -9.33 6.01
N TYR A 99 10.01 -8.04 6.17
CA TYR A 99 11.02 -7.31 5.41
C TYR A 99 12.39 -7.21 6.08
N GLY A 100 12.48 -7.56 7.37
CA GLY A 100 13.64 -7.29 8.21
C GLY A 100 13.59 -5.89 8.83
N GLU A 101 14.70 -5.49 9.44
CA GLU A 101 14.84 -4.18 10.08
C GLU A 101 14.62 -3.02 9.08
N PRO A 102 13.84 -1.99 9.47
CA PRO A 102 13.58 -0.86 8.61
C PRO A 102 14.84 0.00 8.39
N SER A 103 14.95 0.59 7.20
CA SER A 103 16.00 1.57 6.88
C SER A 103 15.83 2.88 7.63
N SER A 104 14.59 3.28 7.92
CA SER A 104 14.28 4.44 8.76
C SER A 104 12.89 4.38 9.35
N ILE A 105 12.72 5.04 10.50
CA ILE A 105 11.44 5.27 11.17
C ILE A 105 11.32 6.77 11.45
N SER A 106 10.20 7.37 11.09
CA SER A 106 9.86 8.76 11.39
C SER A 106 8.54 8.81 12.16
N GLY A 107 8.55 9.46 13.33
CA GLY A 107 7.36 9.72 14.12
C GLY A 107 6.92 11.17 13.93
N ILE A 108 5.66 11.40 13.59
CA ILE A 108 5.05 12.73 13.63
C ILE A 108 4.17 12.79 14.88
N GLN A 109 4.62 13.57 15.86
CA GLN A 109 3.82 13.91 17.02
C GLN A 109 3.10 15.23 16.72
N VAL A 110 1.77 15.21 16.77
CA VAL A 110 0.96 16.43 16.76
C VAL A 110 0.33 16.55 18.13
N GLU A 111 0.27 17.76 18.68
CA GLU A 111 -0.27 18.02 20.02
C GLU A 111 -1.69 17.41 20.16
N ASN A 112 -1.90 16.62 21.21
CA ASN A 112 -3.15 15.88 21.48
C ASN A 112 -3.56 14.82 20.43
N MET A 113 -2.66 14.41 19.54
CA MET A 113 -2.86 13.26 18.65
C MET A 113 -1.79 12.18 18.88
N PRO A 114 -2.17 10.90 18.79
CA PRO A 114 -1.20 9.81 18.83
C PRO A 114 -0.20 9.90 17.68
N VAL A 115 1.02 9.43 17.92
CA VAL A 115 2.14 9.55 17.00
C VAL A 115 1.87 8.77 15.72
N ARG A 116 1.87 9.46 14.57
CA ARG A 116 1.87 8.80 13.26
C ARG A 116 3.26 8.23 13.01
N GLN A 117 3.34 6.94 12.74
CA GLN A 117 4.59 6.29 12.39
C GLN A 117 4.68 6.12 10.87
N HIS A 118 5.77 6.61 10.30
CA HIS A 118 6.19 6.30 8.94
C HIS A 118 7.42 5.41 9.01
N ILE A 119 7.35 4.23 8.39
CA ILE A 119 8.42 3.23 8.43
C ILE A 119 8.82 2.92 7.00
N PHE A 120 10.12 2.89 6.71
CA PHE A 120 10.64 2.70 5.37
C PHE A 120 11.61 1.54 5.29
N TRP A 121 11.41 0.67 4.31
CA TRP A 121 12.36 -0.34 3.88
C TRP A 121 12.81 -0.03 2.47
N ASN A 122 14.04 -0.39 2.14
CA ASN A 122 14.54 -0.32 0.77
C ASN A 122 15.07 -1.69 0.35
N THR A 123 14.96 -2.01 -0.92
CA THR A 123 15.67 -3.15 -1.51
C THR A 123 17.18 -2.96 -1.38
N ALA A 124 17.95 -4.05 -1.45
CA ALA A 124 19.41 -4.00 -1.28
C ALA A 124 20.10 -3.09 -2.33
N ASP A 125 19.55 -3.05 -3.54
CA ASP A 125 20.00 -2.19 -4.64
C ASP A 125 19.45 -0.75 -4.56
N LYS A 126 18.57 -0.46 -3.61
CA LYS A 126 17.88 0.83 -3.40
C LYS A 126 17.00 1.28 -4.56
N GLU A 127 16.68 0.39 -5.50
CA GLU A 127 15.76 0.70 -6.60
C GLU A 127 14.33 0.90 -6.12
N ILE A 128 13.95 0.25 -5.01
CA ILE A 128 12.60 0.32 -4.46
C ILE A 128 12.59 0.74 -3.00
N GLN A 129 11.59 1.54 -2.70
CA GLN A 129 11.20 1.91 -1.36
C GLN A 129 9.81 1.36 -1.06
N ILE A 130 9.71 0.74 0.12
CA ILE A 130 8.46 0.32 0.74
C ILE A 130 8.23 1.24 1.92
N GLY A 131 7.17 2.05 1.87
CA GLY A 131 6.80 2.97 2.94
C GLY A 131 5.50 2.56 3.60
N PHE A 132 5.50 2.32 4.90
CA PHE A 132 4.30 2.14 5.72
C PHE A 132 3.96 3.45 6.44
N SER A 133 2.66 3.74 6.57
CA SER A 133 2.12 4.80 7.40
C SER A 133 1.05 4.22 8.31
N SER A 134 1.21 4.39 9.62
CA SER A 134 0.17 4.04 10.59
C SER A 134 -1.03 4.97 10.45
N ALA A 135 -2.20 4.47 10.84
CA ALA A 135 -3.33 5.32 11.18
C ALA A 135 -3.02 6.13 12.45
N THR A 136 -3.57 7.34 12.58
CA THR A 136 -3.61 8.06 13.84
C THR A 136 -4.97 7.85 14.50
N THR A 137 -5.00 7.33 15.72
CA THR A 137 -6.20 7.28 16.58
C THR A 137 -6.68 8.70 16.87
N GLY A 138 -7.69 9.19 16.13
CA GLY A 138 -8.26 10.53 16.32
C GLY A 138 -8.51 11.29 15.03
N ASP A 139 -7.79 10.93 13.96
CA ASP A 139 -8.22 11.30 12.61
C ASP A 139 -9.18 10.22 12.14
N ALA A 140 -10.46 10.57 12.02
CA ALA A 140 -11.39 9.75 11.26
C ALA A 140 -10.74 9.35 9.91
N ALA A 141 -9.90 10.19 9.31
CA ALA A 141 -9.43 10.11 7.93
C ALA A 141 -8.19 9.25 7.61
N THR A 142 -7.53 8.59 8.56
CA THR A 142 -6.31 7.82 8.22
C THR A 142 -6.46 6.32 8.41
N TYR A 143 -6.41 5.61 7.29
CA TYR A 143 -6.36 4.16 7.21
C TYR A 143 -4.89 3.72 7.14
N PRO A 144 -4.47 2.67 7.87
CA PRO A 144 -3.09 2.21 7.81
C PRO A 144 -2.78 1.70 6.40
N MET A 145 -1.68 2.17 5.81
CA MET A 145 -1.34 1.87 4.42
C MET A 145 0.15 1.67 4.22
N MET A 146 0.49 0.86 3.22
CA MET A 146 1.84 0.66 2.73
C MET A 146 1.90 0.91 1.23
N VAL A 147 3.02 1.45 0.77
CA VAL A 147 3.24 1.80 -0.63
C VAL A 147 4.57 1.23 -1.11
N TYR A 148 4.56 0.62 -2.28
CA TYR A 148 5.75 0.25 -3.03
C TYR A 148 5.93 1.22 -4.18
N THR A 149 7.11 1.80 -4.29
CA THR A 149 7.46 2.66 -5.42
C THR A 149 8.94 2.52 -5.75
N ARG A 150 9.31 2.78 -7.01
CA ARG A 150 10.72 2.90 -7.36
C ARG A 150 11.25 4.20 -6.79
N THR A 151 12.46 4.19 -6.26
CA THR A 151 13.07 5.37 -5.61
C THR A 151 13.12 6.57 -6.55
N ARG A 152 13.43 6.35 -7.84
CA ARG A 152 13.42 7.40 -8.88
C ARG A 152 12.02 7.96 -9.18
N GLU A 153 10.97 7.22 -8.84
CA GLU A 153 9.56 7.54 -9.07
C GLU A 153 8.86 8.03 -7.79
N ILE A 154 9.58 8.27 -6.68
CA ILE A 154 9.01 8.79 -5.41
C ILE A 154 8.19 10.09 -5.61
N SER A 155 8.55 10.92 -6.59
CA SER A 155 7.75 12.11 -6.92
C SER A 155 6.30 11.80 -7.33
N LEU A 156 6.01 10.57 -7.76
CA LEU A 156 4.67 10.06 -8.07
C LEU A 156 3.82 9.83 -6.82
N LEU A 157 4.39 9.66 -5.63
CA LEU A 157 3.63 9.53 -4.38
C LEU A 157 2.72 10.74 -4.12
N ARG A 158 3.07 11.91 -4.66
CA ARG A 158 2.22 13.13 -4.58
C ARG A 158 1.07 13.14 -5.60
N LYS A 159 1.10 12.24 -6.58
CA LYS A 159 0.15 12.17 -7.70
C LYS A 159 -0.79 10.98 -7.60
N TYR A 160 -0.36 9.91 -6.94
CA TYR A 160 -1.13 8.69 -6.77
C TYR A 160 -1.59 8.56 -5.32
N ALA A 161 -2.89 8.52 -5.11
CA ALA A 161 -3.49 8.34 -3.80
C ALA A 161 -4.74 7.46 -3.91
N VAL A 162 -4.90 6.56 -2.94
CA VAL A 162 -6.11 5.78 -2.70
C VAL A 162 -6.49 6.02 -1.25
N VAL A 163 -7.47 6.87 -1.01
CA VAL A 163 -7.87 7.27 0.35
C VAL A 163 -9.22 6.65 0.65
N LYS A 164 -9.29 5.81 1.68
CA LYS A 164 -10.57 5.27 2.16
C LYS A 164 -11.36 6.38 2.86
N ARG A 165 -12.60 6.58 2.44
CA ARG A 165 -13.56 7.45 3.11
C ARG A 165 -13.98 6.79 4.41
N THR A 166 -13.89 7.55 5.48
CA THR A 166 -14.25 7.12 6.83
C THR A 166 -15.33 8.00 7.44
N TRP A 167 -15.82 8.97 6.68
CA TRP A 167 -16.97 9.81 6.98
C TRP A 167 -18.06 9.58 5.94
N GLN A 168 -19.32 9.57 6.38
CA GLN A 168 -20.50 9.55 5.53
C GLN A 168 -21.07 10.97 5.48
N PHE A 169 -21.40 11.48 4.29
CA PHE A 169 -22.15 12.72 4.09
C PHE A 169 -23.64 12.41 3.96
#